data_AF-A0A822G9J7-F1
#
_entry.id   AF-A0A822G9J7-F1
#
_cell.length_a   1.000
_cell.length_b   1.000
_cell.length_c   1.000
_cell.angle_alpha   90.00
_cell.angle_beta   90.00
_cell.angle_gamma   90.00
#
_symmetry.space_group_name_H-M   'P 1'
#
loop_
_entity.id
_entity.type
_entity.pdbx_description
1 polymer ?
#
loop_
_entity_poly.entity_id
_entity_poly.type
_entity_poly.pdbx_seq_one_letter_code
_entity_poly.pdbx_strand_id
1 'polypeptide(L)'
;PLQKRTPSQTDIAEFKDLTKRDALTRLKKSLNKLVLTNQSQSQKNTQVELDEYEQLFNRYLLDNDQSSIDWQDILPPPEDTIISYKKLLEVNIDDAKELLNKLIVVKLNGGLGTTMGCQGPKSVISVRNDLTFLDLTIQQLE
;
A
#
# COMPACT_ATOMS: atom_id res chain seq x y z
N PRO A 1 -50.22 25.76 2.28
CA PRO A 1 -48.92 25.72 1.58
C PRO A 1 -47.83 25.15 2.49
N LEU A 2 -47.42 23.90 2.26
CA LEU A 2 -46.33 23.26 3.00
C LEU A 2 -45.01 24.00 2.67
N GLN A 3 -44.49 24.77 3.63
CA GLN A 3 -43.13 25.31 3.55
C GLN A 3 -42.16 24.12 3.47
N LYS A 4 -41.65 23.85 2.28
CA LYS A 4 -40.49 22.96 2.10
C LYS A 4 -39.31 23.63 2.80
N ARG A 5 -38.95 23.11 3.98
CA ARG A 5 -37.72 23.51 4.67
C ARG A 5 -36.54 23.03 3.84
N THR A 6 -35.72 23.96 3.37
CA THR A 6 -34.40 23.67 2.81
C THR A 6 -33.50 23.20 3.96
N PRO A 7 -32.85 22.03 3.85
CA PRO A 7 -31.97 21.53 4.90
C PRO A 7 -30.78 22.48 5.09
N SER A 8 -30.37 22.68 6.35
CA SER A 8 -29.20 23.50 6.69
C SER A 8 -27.90 22.79 6.30
N GLN A 9 -26.79 23.53 6.17
CA GLN A 9 -25.48 22.90 5.88
C GLN A 9 -25.05 21.90 6.96
N THR A 10 -25.43 22.15 8.22
CA THR A 10 -25.27 21.23 9.36
C THR A 10 -26.04 19.94 9.16
N ASP A 11 -27.31 19.99 8.73
CA ASP A 11 -28.12 18.79 8.47
C ASP A 11 -27.51 17.92 7.36
N ILE A 12 -26.91 18.56 6.35
CA ILE A 12 -26.24 17.88 5.23
C ILE A 12 -24.95 17.20 5.69
N ALA A 13 -24.16 17.84 6.55
CA ALA A 13 -22.93 17.28 7.11
C ALA A 13 -23.23 16.09 8.05
N GLU A 14 -24.20 16.23 8.94
CA GLU A 14 -24.65 15.14 9.82
C GLU A 14 -25.19 13.94 9.03
N PHE A 15 -25.95 14.20 7.96
CA PHE A 15 -26.43 13.15 7.07
C PHE A 15 -25.28 12.41 6.38
N LYS A 16 -24.28 13.14 5.87
CA LYS A 16 -23.07 12.53 5.28
C LYS A 16 -22.35 11.64 6.30
N ASP A 17 -22.15 12.11 7.52
CA ASP A 17 -21.49 11.34 8.57
C ASP A 17 -22.28 10.08 8.95
N LEU A 18 -23.61 10.17 9.01
CA LEU A 18 -24.48 9.01 9.21
C LEU A 18 -24.34 7.99 8.07
N THR A 19 -24.31 8.44 6.82
CA THR A 19 -24.11 7.54 5.66
C THR A 19 -22.74 6.86 5.67
N LYS A 20 -21.67 7.56 6.08
CA LYS A 20 -20.32 6.98 6.24
C LYS A 20 -20.31 5.88 7.32
N ARG A 21 -20.93 6.13 8.48
CA ARG A 21 -21.05 5.13 9.56
C ARG A 21 -21.85 3.89 9.15
N ASP A 22 -22.96 4.08 8.42
CA ASP A 22 -23.74 2.96 7.90
C ASP A 22 -22.93 2.12 6.89
N ALA A 23 -22.19 2.77 5.99
CA ALA A 23 -21.29 2.09 5.05
C ALA A 23 -20.25 1.21 5.77
N LEU A 24 -19.60 1.74 6.83
CA LEU A 24 -18.65 0.97 7.65
C LEU A 24 -19.30 -0.22 8.34
N THR A 25 -20.48 -0.03 8.91
CA THR A 25 -21.21 -1.10 9.61
C THR A 25 -21.56 -2.23 8.66
N ARG A 26 -22.00 -1.89 7.43
CA ARG A 26 -22.31 -2.86 6.38
C ARG A 26 -21.06 -3.59 5.90
N LEU A 27 -19.94 -2.88 5.73
CA LEU A 27 -18.66 -3.48 5.36
C LEU A 27 -18.24 -4.50 6.42
N LYS A 28 -18.15 -4.09 7.68
CA LYS A 28 -17.76 -4.95 8.80
C LYS A 28 -18.60 -6.22 8.89
N LYS A 29 -19.93 -6.09 8.73
CA LYS A 29 -20.83 -7.25 8.71
C LYS A 29 -20.53 -8.21 7.55
N SER A 30 -20.14 -7.68 6.40
CA SER A 30 -19.80 -8.47 5.21
C SER A 30 -18.45 -9.15 5.38
N LEU A 31 -17.44 -8.45 5.93
CA LEU A 31 -16.12 -9.02 6.22
C LEU A 31 -16.22 -10.18 7.22
N ASN A 32 -16.99 -10.02 8.31
CA ASN A 32 -17.22 -11.10 9.27
C ASN A 32 -17.84 -12.34 8.62
N LYS A 33 -18.75 -12.17 7.65
CA LYS A 33 -19.30 -13.31 6.89
C LYS A 33 -18.23 -13.99 6.04
N LEU A 34 -17.33 -13.24 5.41
CA LEU A 34 -16.23 -13.80 4.62
C LEU A 34 -15.28 -14.63 5.49
N VAL A 35 -14.93 -14.15 6.68
CA VAL A 35 -14.08 -14.91 7.62
C VAL A 35 -14.70 -16.26 7.98
N LEU A 36 -16.02 -16.32 8.14
CA LEU A 36 -16.75 -17.56 8.46
C LEU A 36 -16.76 -18.57 7.29
N THR A 37 -16.50 -18.14 6.05
CA THR A 37 -16.44 -19.03 4.89
C THR A 37 -15.07 -19.70 4.71
N ASN A 38 -14.05 -19.26 5.46
CA ASN A 38 -12.68 -19.73 5.27
C ASN A 38 -12.40 -21.02 6.06
N GLN A 39 -11.43 -21.81 5.59
CA GLN A 39 -10.95 -23.01 6.29
C GLN A 39 -10.23 -22.61 7.59
N SER A 40 -10.34 -23.44 8.63
CA SER A 40 -9.88 -23.13 9.98
C SER A 40 -8.38 -22.80 10.10
N GLN A 41 -7.54 -23.27 9.17
CA GLN A 41 -6.09 -23.06 9.22
C GLN A 41 -5.65 -21.64 8.81
N SER A 42 -6.35 -21.00 7.86
CA SER A 42 -6.05 -19.66 7.34
C SER A 42 -6.92 -18.56 7.96
N GLN A 43 -7.96 -18.94 8.70
CA GLN A 43 -8.97 -18.04 9.24
C GLN A 43 -8.37 -16.90 10.09
N LYS A 44 -7.33 -17.18 10.89
CA LYS A 44 -6.64 -16.16 11.70
C LYS A 44 -5.94 -15.10 10.85
N ASN A 45 -5.23 -15.50 9.80
CA ASN A 45 -4.51 -14.57 8.93
C ASN A 45 -5.50 -13.72 8.12
N THR A 46 -6.55 -14.34 7.60
CA THR A 46 -7.61 -13.63 6.88
C THR A 46 -8.35 -12.64 7.79
N GLN A 47 -8.56 -12.95 9.07
CA GLN A 47 -9.12 -11.97 10.00
C GLN A 47 -8.24 -10.72 10.09
N VAL A 48 -6.93 -10.89 10.25
CA VAL A 48 -5.98 -9.76 10.34
C VAL A 48 -6.00 -8.93 9.05
N GLU A 49 -5.93 -9.57 7.88
CA GLU A 49 -5.98 -8.87 6.57
C GLU A 49 -7.28 -8.07 6.39
N LEU A 50 -8.42 -8.65 6.79
CA LEU A 50 -9.71 -7.97 6.65
C LEU A 50 -9.91 -6.86 7.69
N ASP A 51 -9.33 -7.00 8.88
CA ASP A 51 -9.32 -5.93 9.90
C ASP A 51 -8.46 -4.74 9.42
N GLU A 52 -7.31 -4.99 8.81
CA GLU A 52 -6.48 -3.95 8.18
C GLU A 52 -7.21 -3.26 7.02
N TYR A 53 -7.93 -4.04 6.22
CA TYR A 53 -8.78 -3.49 5.16
C TYR A 53 -9.92 -2.62 5.71
N GLU A 54 -10.57 -3.00 6.81
CA GLU A 54 -11.58 -2.16 7.50
C GLU A 54 -10.96 -0.81 7.92
N GLN A 55 -9.74 -0.83 8.49
CA GLN A 55 -9.03 0.39 8.89
C GLN A 55 -8.72 1.31 7.70
N LEU A 56 -8.23 0.74 6.60
CA LEU A 56 -7.96 1.49 5.36
C LEU A 56 -9.25 2.09 4.77
N PHE A 57 -10.34 1.32 4.77
CA PHE A 57 -11.63 1.80 4.29
C PHE A 57 -12.21 2.91 5.17
N ASN A 58 -12.06 2.80 6.49
CA ASN A 58 -12.44 3.87 7.41
C ASN A 58 -11.66 5.15 7.11
N ARG A 59 -10.33 5.05 6.96
CA ARG A 59 -9.50 6.20 6.55
C ARG A 59 -9.96 6.80 5.22
N TYR A 60 -10.24 5.97 4.21
CA TYR A 60 -10.76 6.45 2.93
C TYR A 60 -12.04 7.28 3.08
N LEU A 61 -13.00 6.85 3.90
CA LEU A 61 -14.24 7.60 4.13
C LEU A 61 -14.02 8.93 4.87
N LEU A 62 -13.00 9.02 5.72
CA LEU A 62 -12.64 10.23 6.44
C LEU A 62 -11.87 11.21 5.54
N ASP A 63 -10.92 10.72 4.74
CA ASP A 63 -9.98 11.54 3.96
C ASP A 63 -10.58 12.09 2.64
N ASN A 64 -11.77 11.63 2.21
CA ASN A 64 -12.40 12.06 0.94
C ASN A 64 -12.75 13.57 0.88
N ASP A 65 -12.79 14.28 2.00
CA ASP A 65 -13.23 15.68 2.07
C ASP A 65 -12.07 16.68 2.31
N GLN A 66 -10.81 16.23 2.43
CA GLN A 66 -9.64 17.10 2.63
C GLN A 66 -8.60 16.94 1.51
N SER A 67 -8.19 18.06 0.92
CA SER A 67 -6.91 18.12 0.19
C SER A 67 -5.79 17.87 1.21
N SER A 68 -5.12 16.72 1.12
CA SER A 68 -4.12 16.27 2.09
C SER A 68 -2.85 17.14 2.15
N ILE A 69 -2.76 18.17 1.31
CA ILE A 69 -1.58 19.00 1.14
C ILE A 69 -2.01 20.47 0.99
N ASP A 70 -1.54 21.34 1.89
CA ASP A 70 -1.52 22.78 1.65
C ASP A 70 -0.28 23.11 0.82
N TRP A 71 -0.48 23.73 -0.35
CA TRP A 71 0.60 24.11 -1.25
C TRP A 71 1.56 25.12 -0.63
N GLN A 72 1.10 25.91 0.34
CA GLN A 72 1.93 26.91 1.03
C GLN A 72 2.99 26.27 1.93
N ASP A 73 2.74 25.05 2.40
CA ASP A 73 3.65 24.31 3.28
C ASP A 73 4.71 23.51 2.49
N ILE A 74 4.63 23.50 1.16
CA ILE A 74 5.60 22.80 0.32
C ILE A 74 6.86 23.66 0.17
N LEU A 75 7.90 23.28 0.89
CA LEU A 75 9.21 23.93 0.85
C LEU A 75 10.25 23.01 0.19
N PRO A 76 11.29 23.58 -0.45
CA PRO A 76 12.41 22.77 -0.93
C PRO A 76 13.05 22.03 0.24
N PRO A 77 13.51 20.78 0.03
CA PRO A 77 14.17 20.02 1.09
C PRO A 77 15.47 20.73 1.53
N PRO A 78 15.82 20.67 2.83
CA PRO A 78 17.11 21.15 3.32
C PRO A 78 18.29 20.53 2.55
N GLU A 79 19.40 21.27 2.40
CA GLU A 79 20.54 20.91 1.55
C GLU A 79 21.16 19.53 1.87
N ASP A 80 21.06 19.07 3.12
CA ASP A 80 21.63 17.79 3.57
C ASP A 80 20.64 16.61 3.50
N THR A 81 19.40 16.84 3.08
CA THR A 81 18.37 15.78 3.01
C THR A 81 18.64 14.81 1.87
N ILE A 82 19.21 15.32 0.77
CA ILE A 82 19.50 14.55 -0.45
C ILE A 82 21.00 14.57 -0.70
N ILE A 83 21.66 13.49 -0.30
CA ILE A 83 23.11 13.36 -0.44
C ILE A 83 23.46 12.85 -1.84
N SER A 84 24.36 13.55 -2.53
CA SER A 84 24.88 13.10 -3.82
C SER A 84 25.68 11.81 -3.68
N TYR A 85 25.43 10.82 -4.55
CA TYR A 85 26.15 9.55 -4.56
C TYR A 85 27.68 9.71 -4.58
N LYS A 86 28.20 10.72 -5.28
CA LYS A 86 29.65 11.00 -5.37
C LYS A 86 30.28 11.42 -4.04
N LYS A 87 29.48 11.85 -3.06
CA LYS A 87 29.94 12.24 -1.72
C LYS A 87 29.97 11.06 -0.75
N LEU A 88 29.44 9.89 -1.13
CA LEU A 88 29.47 8.70 -0.28
C LEU A 88 30.90 8.19 -0.17
N LEU A 89 31.28 7.76 1.03
CA LEU A 89 32.58 7.18 1.28
C LEU A 89 32.67 5.79 0.65
N GLU A 90 33.82 5.50 0.04
CA GLU A 90 34.13 4.14 -0.38
C GLU A 90 34.37 3.28 0.85
N VAL A 91 33.87 2.05 0.80
CA VAL A 91 33.96 1.08 1.90
C VAL A 91 35.01 0.04 1.54
N ASN A 92 35.88 -0.28 2.49
CA ASN A 92 36.86 -1.35 2.33
C ASN A 92 36.17 -2.71 2.29
N ILE A 93 36.81 -3.69 1.66
CA ILE A 93 36.22 -5.03 1.46
C ILE A 93 35.88 -5.71 2.79
N ASP A 94 36.74 -5.55 3.81
CA ASP A 94 36.53 -6.17 5.13
C ASP A 94 35.29 -5.61 5.84
N ASP A 95 35.12 -4.29 5.82
CA ASP A 95 33.94 -3.61 6.38
C ASP A 95 32.67 -3.95 5.58
N ALA A 96 32.78 -4.08 4.26
CA ALA A 96 31.67 -4.42 3.38
C ALA A 96 31.07 -5.80 3.73
N LYS A 97 31.91 -6.78 4.08
CA LYS A 97 31.44 -8.12 4.47
C LYS A 97 30.57 -8.08 5.73
N GLU A 98 30.96 -7.31 6.74
CA GLU A 98 30.17 -7.16 7.96
C GLU A 98 28.85 -6.41 7.72
N LEU A 99 28.85 -5.41 6.84
CA LEU A 99 27.65 -4.67 6.46
C LEU A 99 26.67 -5.55 5.67
N LEU A 100 27.17 -6.36 4.73
CA LEU A 100 26.35 -7.27 3.93
C LEU A 100 25.64 -8.32 4.80
N ASN A 101 26.27 -8.80 5.88
CA ASN A 101 25.62 -9.72 6.82
C ASN A 101 24.42 -9.10 7.56
N LYS A 102 24.30 -7.77 7.56
CA LYS A 102 23.17 -7.04 8.16
C LYS A 102 22.15 -6.59 7.12
N LEU A 103 22.43 -6.79 5.82
CA LEU A 103 21.61 -6.33 4.72
C LEU A 103 20.62 -7.43 4.28
N ILE A 104 19.37 -7.04 4.05
CA ILE A 104 18.35 -7.91 3.44
C ILE A 104 17.91 -7.28 2.12
N VAL A 105 17.87 -8.08 1.06
CA VAL A 105 17.37 -7.66 -0.25
C VAL A 105 15.93 -8.14 -0.42
N VAL A 106 14.98 -7.20 -0.45
CA VAL A 106 13.56 -7.49 -0.71
C VAL A 106 13.21 -7.07 -2.13
N LYS A 107 12.57 -7.97 -2.89
CA LYS A 107 12.04 -7.68 -4.23
C LYS A 107 10.51 -7.79 -4.21
N LEU A 108 9.83 -6.72 -4.63
CA LEU A 108 8.37 -6.71 -4.74
C LEU A 108 7.94 -7.49 -5.99
N ASN A 109 7.21 -8.60 -5.80
CA ASN A 109 6.79 -9.50 -6.89
C ASN A 109 5.27 -9.64 -7.05
N GLY A 110 4.50 -8.63 -6.64
CA GLY A 110 3.04 -8.64 -6.79
C GLY A 110 2.55 -8.32 -8.21
N GLY A 111 3.45 -7.85 -9.09
CA GLY A 111 3.09 -7.42 -10.45
C GLY A 111 2.97 -8.61 -11.42
N LEU A 112 1.90 -8.61 -12.22
CA LEU A 112 1.68 -9.59 -13.28
C LEU A 112 2.22 -9.11 -14.63
N GLY A 113 2.55 -10.06 -15.50
CA GLY A 113 3.01 -9.84 -16.87
C GLY A 113 1.93 -9.42 -17.88
N THR A 114 0.72 -9.11 -17.42
CA THR A 114 -0.47 -8.97 -18.27
C THR A 114 -0.34 -7.85 -19.32
N THR A 115 0.30 -6.73 -18.98
CA THR A 115 0.58 -5.64 -19.93
C THR A 115 1.49 -6.08 -21.09
N MET A 116 2.27 -7.15 -20.90
CA MET A 116 3.16 -7.70 -21.92
C MET A 116 2.56 -8.95 -22.61
N GLY A 117 1.27 -9.25 -22.37
CA GLY A 117 0.61 -10.44 -22.94
C GLY A 117 1.04 -11.76 -22.29
N CYS A 118 1.83 -11.73 -21.23
CA CYS A 118 2.27 -12.92 -20.52
C CYS A 118 1.29 -13.30 -19.41
N GLN A 119 1.13 -14.60 -19.17
CA GLN A 119 0.39 -15.12 -18.03
C GLN A 119 1.33 -15.34 -16.85
N GLY A 120 0.96 -14.87 -15.66
CA GLY A 120 1.73 -15.07 -14.42
C GLY A 120 2.56 -13.88 -13.95
N PRO A 121 3.40 -14.08 -12.91
CA PRO A 121 4.23 -13.03 -12.33
C PRO A 121 5.20 -12.41 -13.32
N LYS A 122 5.45 -11.12 -13.20
CA LYS A 122 6.42 -10.43 -14.07
C LYS A 122 7.85 -10.96 -13.87
N SER A 123 8.18 -11.47 -12.68
CA SER A 123 9.53 -11.95 -12.36
C SER A 123 9.95 -13.19 -13.15
N VAL A 124 9.00 -14.02 -13.62
CA VAL A 124 9.27 -15.28 -14.32
C VAL A 124 9.34 -15.13 -15.85
N ILE A 125 9.29 -13.89 -16.33
CA ILE A 125 9.39 -13.59 -17.76
C ILE A 125 10.86 -13.58 -18.14
N SER A 126 11.21 -14.33 -19.18
CA SER A 126 12.56 -14.35 -19.75
C SER A 126 12.92 -12.98 -20.33
N VAL A 127 14.11 -12.48 -19.97
CA VAL A 127 14.60 -11.15 -20.32
C VAL A 127 15.78 -11.25 -21.28
N ARG A 128 16.76 -12.08 -20.96
CA ARG A 128 18.00 -12.22 -21.74
C ARG A 128 18.57 -13.62 -21.60
N ASN A 129 18.95 -14.23 -22.72
CA ASN A 129 19.53 -15.58 -22.75
C ASN A 129 18.66 -16.59 -21.99
N ASP A 130 17.34 -16.49 -22.17
CA ASP A 130 16.32 -17.29 -21.47
C ASP A 130 16.24 -17.11 -19.94
N LEU A 131 17.11 -16.31 -19.34
CA LEU A 131 17.08 -15.98 -17.91
C LEU A 131 15.93 -15.03 -17.59
N THR A 132 15.21 -15.34 -16.53
CA THR A 132 14.14 -14.49 -15.98
C THR A 132 14.68 -13.38 -15.09
N PHE A 133 13.86 -12.39 -14.73
CA PHE A 133 14.25 -11.39 -13.74
C PHE A 133 14.62 -12.02 -12.38
N LEU A 134 13.94 -13.11 -12.01
CA LEU A 134 14.24 -13.83 -10.78
C LEU A 134 15.61 -14.50 -10.86
N ASP A 135 15.92 -15.16 -11.98
CA ASP A 135 17.22 -15.81 -12.19
C ASP A 135 18.36 -14.78 -12.13
N LEU A 136 18.19 -13.64 -12.81
CA LEU A 136 19.17 -12.56 -12.80
C LEU A 136 19.36 -11.95 -11.40
N THR A 137 18.31 -11.90 -10.58
CA THR A 137 18.42 -11.42 -9.20
C THR A 137 19.18 -12.41 -8.32
N ILE A 138 18.91 -13.71 -8.48
CA ILE A 138 19.60 -14.76 -7.73
C ILE A 138 21.09 -14.76 -8.10
N GLN A 139 21.43 -14.69 -9.40
CA GLN A 139 22.81 -14.61 -9.88
C GLN A 139 23.59 -13.39 -9.38
N GLN A 140 22.91 -12.30 -8.99
CA GLN A 140 23.57 -11.13 -8.39
C GLN A 140 23.86 -11.30 -6.90
N LEU A 141 23.20 -12.26 -6.24
CA LEU A 141 23.30 -12.50 -4.80
C LEU A 141 24.08 -13.78 -4.47
N GLU A 142 24.16 -14.73 -5.40
CA GLU A 142 25.10 -15.86 -5.38
C GLU A 142 26.54 -15.39 -5.58
#